data_AF-A0AA89BG17-F1
#
_entry.id   AF-A0AA89BG17-F1
#
_cell.length_a   1.000
_cell.length_b   1.000
_cell.length_c   1.000
_cell.angle_alpha   90.00
_cell.angle_beta   90.00
_cell.angle_gamma   90.00
#
_symmetry.space_group_name_H-M   'P 1'
#
loop_
_entity.id
_entity.type
_entity.pdbx_description
1 polymer ?
#
loop_
_entity_poly.entity_id
_entity_poly.type
_entity_poly.pdbx_seq_one_letter_code
_entity_poly.pdbx_strand_id
1 'polypeptide(L)'
;MADVIDISSVVSVSAVRVIDFRVFVSMWCHVNIESACNKDPDKESSFFEGLRRCGSLLSGYDGDINGCVHGLDEDCKTTVWTYQKDGEDGVLDSFQPDEQLKKKRKFSFVRKRRDVYKTLGPGSEAELATVLAFGSVFTAFYKGSESYIDIHEAPSNQRIHSLIEKIQFLPFVPEITSAGKEFALQTIKAPFLCAQLRLLDGQFKNHWKSTFMGLKQKLESFQHQGPFPIHIFVMTDLPLGNWTRTYLGDLARDSGAFKLFSLREDDELVRITAKNLAAAGRRNFLSASKLFDGFEQHCHPRLLPDILLYIQESICSCASLGFVGTAGSTIAESIELMRKHGQTGLD
;
A
#
# COMPACT_ATOMS: atom_id res chain seq x y z
N MET A 1 -0.10 -9.08 -1.72
CA MET A 1 0.75 -8.00 -2.27
C MET A 1 1.13 -7.11 -1.09
N ALA A 2 2.42 -6.82 -0.93
CA ALA A 2 2.89 -5.86 0.04
C ALA A 2 3.29 -4.59 -0.72
N ASP A 3 2.88 -3.42 -0.24
CA ASP A 3 3.27 -2.14 -0.83
C ASP A 3 4.78 -1.93 -0.69
N VAL A 4 5.39 -1.31 -1.70
CA VAL A 4 6.84 -1.07 -1.75
C VAL A 4 7.14 0.34 -1.21
N ILE A 5 7.01 0.48 0.10
CA ILE A 5 7.13 1.75 0.82
C ILE A 5 8.50 1.93 1.50
N ASP A 6 8.95 3.18 1.61
CA ASP A 6 10.08 3.57 2.44
C ASP A 6 9.61 3.88 3.87
N ILE A 7 10.14 3.10 4.81
CA ILE A 7 9.85 3.22 6.24
C ILE A 7 11.04 3.78 7.03
N SER A 8 12.08 4.28 6.36
CA SER A 8 13.29 4.84 6.99
C SER A 8 12.99 5.94 8.01
N SER A 9 11.98 6.76 7.75
CA SER A 9 11.50 7.83 8.64
C SER A 9 11.03 7.32 10.01
N VAL A 10 10.49 6.09 10.05
CA VAL A 10 9.98 5.41 11.25
C VAL A 10 11.09 4.64 11.95
N VAL A 11 11.94 3.93 11.19
CA VAL A 11 13.06 3.14 11.73
C VAL A 11 14.11 4.04 12.39
N SER A 12 14.38 5.21 11.82
CA SER A 12 15.39 6.16 12.34
C SER A 12 15.11 6.67 13.77
N VAL A 13 13.87 6.59 14.25
CA VAL A 13 13.50 7.01 15.63
C VAL A 13 13.88 5.95 16.67
N SER A 14 14.45 4.81 16.25
CA SER A 14 14.70 3.62 17.08
C SER A 14 13.47 3.07 17.80
N ALA A 15 12.28 3.56 17.44
CA ALA A 15 11.03 3.14 18.04
C ALA A 15 10.50 1.85 17.42
N VAL A 16 10.90 1.57 16.18
CA VAL A 16 10.55 0.38 15.43
C VAL A 16 11.83 -0.25 14.92
N ARG A 17 11.98 -1.56 15.14
CA ARG A 17 12.98 -2.40 14.49
C ARG A 17 12.26 -3.24 13.46
N VAL A 18 12.88 -3.44 12.31
CA VAL A 18 12.28 -4.19 11.20
C VAL A 18 13.18 -5.35 10.81
N ILE A 19 12.55 -6.42 10.36
CA ILE A 19 13.20 -7.60 9.81
C ILE A 19 12.52 -7.92 8.49
N ASP A 20 13.31 -8.31 7.49
CA ASP A 20 12.76 -8.82 6.25
C ASP A 20 11.98 -10.11 6.54
N PHE A 21 10.72 -10.19 6.11
CA PHE A 21 9.84 -11.32 6.41
C PHE A 21 10.45 -12.66 5.98
N ARG A 22 11.24 -12.69 4.91
CA ARG A 22 11.95 -13.89 4.45
C ARG A 22 13.02 -14.35 5.43
N VAL A 23 13.74 -13.40 6.02
CA VAL A 23 14.74 -13.67 7.08
C VAL A 23 14.01 -14.15 8.33
N PHE A 24 12.94 -13.47 8.72
CA PHE A 24 12.12 -13.87 9.86
C PHE A 24 11.61 -15.30 9.71
N VAL A 25 10.99 -15.63 8.57
CA VAL A 25 10.47 -16.98 8.30
C VAL A 25 11.59 -18.02 8.29
N SER A 26 12.74 -17.72 7.68
CA SER A 26 13.87 -18.64 7.68
C SER A 26 14.37 -18.94 9.10
N MET A 27 14.52 -17.90 9.93
CA MET A 27 14.95 -18.02 11.33
C MET A 27 13.91 -18.75 12.19
N TRP A 28 12.66 -18.32 12.10
CA TRP A 28 11.57 -18.78 12.97
C TRP A 28 11.12 -20.20 12.61
N CYS A 29 10.99 -20.49 11.31
CA CYS A 29 10.55 -21.79 10.83
C CYS A 29 11.69 -22.78 10.60
N HIS A 30 12.94 -22.34 10.79
CA HIS A 30 14.14 -23.13 10.52
C HIS A 30 14.16 -23.72 9.10
N VAL A 31 13.72 -22.94 8.11
CA VAL A 31 13.66 -23.35 6.70
C VAL A 31 14.74 -22.66 5.89
N ASN A 32 15.41 -23.40 5.00
CA ASN A 32 16.31 -22.80 4.03
C ASN A 32 15.50 -22.23 2.86
N ILE A 33 15.46 -20.91 2.76
CA ILE A 33 14.73 -20.21 1.70
C ILE A 33 15.35 -20.39 0.31
N GLU A 34 16.60 -20.86 0.22
CA GLU A 34 17.25 -21.24 -1.05
C GLU A 34 16.58 -22.48 -1.66
N SER A 35 16.05 -23.37 -0.83
CA SER A 35 15.32 -24.55 -1.29
C SER A 35 14.06 -24.20 -2.06
N ALA A 36 13.43 -23.04 -1.79
CA ALA A 36 12.28 -22.53 -2.54
C ALA A 36 12.62 -22.10 -3.97
N CYS A 37 13.90 -21.83 -4.24
CA CYS A 37 14.37 -21.37 -5.56
C CYS A 37 14.97 -22.51 -6.40
N ASN A 38 15.19 -23.68 -5.79
CA ASN A 38 15.69 -24.87 -6.45
C ASN A 38 14.54 -25.67 -7.06
N LYS A 39 14.65 -26.07 -8.33
CA LYS A 39 13.63 -26.85 -9.05
C LYS A 39 13.60 -28.34 -8.65
N ASP A 40 14.10 -28.69 -7.47
CA ASP A 40 14.14 -30.07 -7.00
C ASP A 40 12.83 -30.36 -6.23
N PRO A 41 11.90 -31.16 -6.80
CA PRO A 41 10.56 -31.33 -6.25
C PRO A 41 10.52 -31.95 -4.84
N ASP A 42 11.51 -32.77 -4.49
CA ASP A 42 11.59 -33.41 -3.16
C ASP A 42 12.07 -32.40 -2.08
N LYS A 43 12.95 -31.46 -2.45
CA LYS A 43 13.37 -30.36 -1.57
C LYS A 43 12.33 -29.25 -1.48
N GLU A 44 11.58 -29.04 -2.56
CA GLU A 44 10.48 -28.09 -2.61
C GLU A 44 9.31 -28.53 -1.72
N SER A 45 8.94 -29.82 -1.75
CA SER A 45 7.86 -30.37 -0.91
C SER A 45 8.15 -30.31 0.59
N SER A 46 9.34 -30.73 1.03
CA SER A 46 9.76 -30.66 2.44
C SER A 46 9.86 -29.22 2.96
N PHE A 47 10.32 -28.28 2.12
CA PHE A 47 10.32 -26.85 2.43
C PHE A 47 8.90 -26.32 2.66
N PHE A 48 7.96 -26.62 1.75
CA PHE A 48 6.57 -26.18 1.86
C PHE A 48 5.84 -26.81 3.05
N GLU A 49 6.16 -28.06 3.39
CA GLU A 49 5.61 -28.71 4.58
C GLU A 49 6.09 -28.03 5.87
N GLY A 50 7.39 -27.73 5.97
CA GLY A 50 7.97 -26.98 7.08
C GLY A 50 7.35 -25.59 7.23
N LEU A 51 7.19 -24.87 6.12
CA LEU A 51 6.49 -23.59 6.09
C LEU A 51 5.04 -23.69 6.54
N ARG A 52 4.30 -24.70 6.06
CA ARG A 52 2.89 -24.89 6.41
C ARG A 52 2.74 -25.15 7.91
N ARG A 53 3.59 -26.02 8.46
CA ARG A 53 3.58 -26.33 9.91
C ARG A 53 3.92 -25.09 10.73
N CYS A 54 4.96 -24.36 10.35
CA CYS A 54 5.34 -23.12 11.02
C CYS A 54 4.26 -22.04 10.92
N GLY A 55 3.66 -21.87 9.74
CA GLY A 55 2.57 -20.93 9.51
C GLY A 55 1.34 -21.24 10.36
N SER A 56 1.03 -22.53 10.56
CA SER A 56 -0.03 -22.95 11.51
C SER A 56 0.27 -22.45 12.92
N LEU A 57 1.51 -22.60 13.40
CA LEU A 57 1.93 -22.15 14.73
C LEU A 57 1.91 -20.61 14.86
N LEU A 58 2.32 -19.90 13.80
CA LEU A 58 2.31 -18.43 13.77
C LEU A 58 0.92 -17.82 13.61
N SER A 59 -0.07 -18.61 13.19
CA SER A 59 -1.43 -18.11 12.96
C SER A 59 -2.19 -17.78 14.26
N GLY A 60 -1.71 -18.28 15.41
CA GLY A 60 -2.44 -18.18 16.67
C GLY A 60 -3.71 -19.03 16.73
N TYR A 61 -4.00 -19.84 15.71
CA TYR A 61 -5.22 -20.68 15.64
C TYR A 61 -5.31 -21.68 16.80
N ASP A 62 -4.17 -22.22 17.22
CA ASP A 62 -4.08 -23.16 18.34
C ASP A 62 -3.98 -22.44 19.71
N GLY A 63 -4.21 -21.12 19.74
CA GLY A 63 -4.11 -20.28 20.93
C GLY A 63 -2.67 -19.97 21.35
N ASP A 64 -2.49 -19.74 22.65
CA ASP A 64 -1.20 -19.38 23.23
C ASP A 64 -0.24 -20.57 23.31
N ILE A 65 0.92 -20.43 22.67
CA ILE A 65 1.92 -21.50 22.60
C ILE A 65 3.05 -21.18 23.59
N ASN A 66 2.90 -21.64 24.84
CA ASN A 66 3.95 -21.62 25.88
C ASN A 66 4.70 -20.27 26.03
N GLY A 67 4.04 -19.12 25.84
CA GLY A 67 4.67 -17.80 25.88
C GLY A 67 5.53 -17.44 24.64
N CYS A 68 5.54 -18.27 23.60
CA CYS A 68 6.21 -17.94 22.34
C CYS A 68 5.30 -17.14 21.41
N VAL A 69 4.05 -17.58 21.24
CA VAL A 69 3.03 -16.94 20.40
C VAL A 69 1.81 -16.69 21.25
N HIS A 70 1.27 -15.47 21.19
CA HIS A 70 -0.03 -15.13 21.76
C HIS A 70 -1.00 -14.79 20.64
N GLY A 71 -2.09 -15.56 20.55
CA GLY A 71 -3.11 -15.40 19.52
C GLY A 71 -4.16 -14.40 19.97
N LEU A 72 -4.31 -13.28 19.25
CA LEU A 72 -5.40 -12.35 19.51
C LEU A 72 -6.68 -12.85 18.85
N ASP A 73 -7.65 -13.24 19.68
CA ASP A 73 -9.00 -13.67 19.25
C ASP A 73 -9.95 -12.46 19.03
N GLU A 74 -9.48 -11.23 19.24
CA GLU A 74 -10.28 -10.04 18.96
C GLU A 74 -10.56 -9.88 17.46
N ASP A 75 -11.82 -10.12 17.07
CA ASP A 75 -12.29 -9.83 15.71
C ASP A 75 -12.22 -8.33 15.45
N CYS A 76 -11.43 -7.96 14.45
CA CYS A 76 -11.27 -6.59 14.00
C CYS A 76 -12.60 -5.99 13.55
N LYS A 77 -13.57 -6.76 13.04
CA LYS A 77 -14.91 -6.22 12.70
C LYS A 77 -15.65 -5.66 13.91
N THR A 78 -15.37 -6.19 15.10
CA THR A 78 -16.10 -5.89 16.34
C THR A 78 -15.29 -5.06 17.33
N THR A 79 -14.02 -4.84 17.04
CA THR A 79 -13.09 -4.18 17.95
C THR A 79 -12.52 -2.92 17.31
N VAL A 80 -12.52 -1.83 18.06
CA VAL A 80 -11.83 -0.59 17.75
C VAL A 80 -10.70 -0.43 18.74
N TRP A 81 -9.48 -0.50 18.26
CA TRP A 81 -8.28 -0.36 19.08
C TRP A 81 -8.01 1.11 19.41
N THR A 82 -7.95 1.45 20.69
CA THR A 82 -7.62 2.78 21.21
C THR A 82 -6.31 2.75 21.99
N TYR A 83 -5.70 3.90 22.27
CA TYR A 83 -4.46 3.98 23.04
C TYR A 83 -4.59 4.90 24.26
N GLN A 84 -4.48 4.33 25.45
CA GLN A 84 -4.48 5.00 26.76
C GLN A 84 -5.66 5.94 26.99
N LYS A 85 -6.85 5.58 26.49
CA LYS A 85 -8.08 6.35 26.75
C LYS A 85 -8.77 5.80 27.99
N ASP A 86 -8.50 6.44 29.12
CA ASP A 86 -9.09 6.05 30.40
C ASP A 86 -10.62 5.98 30.33
N GLY A 87 -11.18 4.84 30.75
CA GLY A 87 -12.63 4.63 30.80
C GLY A 87 -13.30 4.20 29.49
N GLU A 88 -12.57 4.07 28.38
CA GLU A 88 -13.15 3.61 27.10
C GLU A 88 -12.98 2.11 26.83
N ASP A 89 -12.09 1.43 27.56
CA ASP A 89 -11.88 -0.01 27.39
C ASP A 89 -13.14 -0.82 27.68
N GLY A 90 -13.57 -1.62 26.71
CA GLY A 90 -14.79 -2.43 26.76
C GLY A 90 -16.10 -1.68 26.46
N VAL A 91 -16.06 -0.35 26.28
CA VAL A 91 -17.23 0.48 25.98
C VAL A 91 -17.67 0.29 24.52
N LEU A 92 -18.96 0.54 24.24
CA LEU A 92 -19.46 0.55 22.87
C LEU A 92 -18.83 1.69 22.06
N ASP A 93 -18.38 1.38 20.86
CA ASP A 93 -17.91 2.42 19.94
C ASP A 93 -19.04 3.37 19.54
N SER A 94 -18.75 4.66 19.36
CA SER A 94 -19.73 5.65 18.92
C SER A 94 -20.31 5.32 17.56
N PHE A 95 -19.50 4.71 16.69
CA PHE A 95 -19.95 4.23 15.40
C PHE A 95 -20.49 2.80 15.53
N GLN A 96 -21.78 2.68 15.84
CA GLN A 96 -22.48 1.38 15.77
C GLN A 96 -23.15 1.19 14.40
N PRO A 97 -23.11 -0.03 13.83
CA PRO A 97 -23.86 -0.33 12.62
C PRO A 97 -25.36 -0.20 12.87
N ASP A 98 -26.02 0.60 12.04
CA ASP A 98 -27.47 0.79 12.12
C ASP A 98 -28.26 -0.48 11.73
N GLU A 99 -29.54 -0.51 12.09
CA GLU A 99 -30.42 -1.65 11.82
C GLU A 99 -30.65 -1.91 10.32
N GLN A 100 -30.51 -0.88 9.47
CA GLN A 100 -30.64 -1.06 8.02
C GLN A 100 -29.43 -1.79 7.45
N LEU A 101 -28.23 -1.43 7.89
CA LEU A 101 -26.96 -2.02 7.47
C LEU A 101 -26.86 -3.47 7.94
N LYS A 102 -27.22 -3.74 9.21
CA LYS A 102 -27.32 -5.09 9.78
C LYS A 102 -28.22 -6.00 8.95
N LYS A 103 -29.44 -5.54 8.62
CA LYS A 103 -30.40 -6.29 7.79
C LYS A 103 -29.90 -6.50 6.36
N LYS A 104 -29.36 -5.46 5.72
CA LYS A 104 -28.87 -5.51 4.34
C LYS A 104 -27.71 -6.48 4.16
N ARG A 105 -26.83 -6.58 5.17
CA ARG A 105 -25.60 -7.37 5.10
C ARG A 105 -25.66 -8.67 5.91
N LYS A 106 -26.77 -8.94 6.59
CA LYS A 106 -27.00 -10.14 7.42
C LYS A 106 -25.91 -10.35 8.48
N PHE A 107 -25.54 -9.29 9.18
CA PHE A 107 -24.65 -9.40 10.34
C PHE A 107 -25.29 -8.75 11.57
N SER A 108 -24.91 -9.21 12.75
CA SER A 108 -25.47 -8.79 14.05
C SER A 108 -24.40 -8.36 15.06
N PHE A 109 -23.18 -8.06 14.61
CA PHE A 109 -22.11 -7.70 15.53
C PHE A 109 -22.28 -6.29 16.12
N VAL A 110 -21.67 -6.10 17.28
CA VAL A 110 -21.60 -4.85 18.03
C VAL A 110 -20.14 -4.45 18.12
N ARG A 111 -19.84 -3.16 17.90
CA ARG A 111 -18.47 -2.65 17.98
C ARG A 111 -18.14 -2.22 19.41
N LYS A 112 -16.98 -2.62 19.92
CA LYS A 112 -16.46 -2.22 21.24
C LYS A 112 -15.08 -1.61 21.09
N ARG A 113 -14.74 -0.70 21.99
CA ARG A 113 -13.39 -0.14 22.11
C ARG A 113 -12.53 -1.04 23.00
N ARG A 114 -11.27 -1.19 22.65
CA ARG A 114 -10.27 -1.94 23.42
C ARG A 114 -9.00 -1.13 23.52
N ASP A 115 -8.49 -0.99 24.74
CA ASP A 115 -7.23 -0.27 24.95
C ASP A 115 -6.04 -1.17 24.63
N VAL A 116 -5.24 -0.78 23.64
CA VAL A 116 -4.04 -1.51 23.19
C VAL A 116 -3.01 -1.63 24.30
N TYR A 117 -2.78 -0.58 25.11
CA TYR A 117 -1.78 -0.60 26.16
C TYR A 117 -2.19 -1.53 27.31
N LYS A 118 -3.47 -1.53 27.68
CA LYS A 118 -4.00 -2.42 28.72
C LYS A 118 -4.04 -3.88 28.25
N THR A 119 -4.35 -4.12 26.98
CA THR A 119 -4.52 -5.47 26.44
C THR A 119 -3.18 -6.11 26.06
N LEU A 120 -2.25 -5.33 25.48
CA LEU A 120 -1.01 -5.83 24.88
C LEU A 120 0.27 -5.23 25.49
N GLY A 121 0.14 -4.32 26.45
CA GLY A 121 1.27 -3.65 27.10
C GLY A 121 1.72 -4.33 28.39
N PRO A 122 2.63 -3.68 29.13
CA PRO A 122 3.20 -4.23 30.35
C PRO A 122 2.14 -4.61 31.40
N GLY A 123 2.25 -5.80 31.97
CA GLY A 123 1.33 -6.39 32.93
C GLY A 123 0.19 -7.22 32.32
N SER A 124 0.10 -7.32 30.98
CA SER A 124 -0.89 -8.17 30.31
C SER A 124 -0.35 -9.59 30.03
N GLU A 125 -1.25 -10.52 29.71
CA GLU A 125 -0.87 -11.88 29.31
C GLU A 125 -0.01 -11.88 28.03
N ALA A 126 -0.31 -10.97 27.11
CA ALA A 126 0.42 -10.79 25.86
C ALA A 126 1.86 -10.30 26.07
N GLU A 127 2.19 -9.64 27.20
CA GLU A 127 3.57 -9.21 27.50
C GLU A 127 4.54 -10.40 27.57
N LEU A 128 4.04 -11.57 28.00
CA LEU A 128 4.85 -12.78 28.13
C LEU A 128 5.18 -13.42 26.78
N ALA A 129 4.53 -12.97 25.70
CA ALA A 129 4.65 -13.53 24.38
C ALA A 129 5.81 -12.91 23.58
N THR A 130 6.55 -13.73 22.85
CA THR A 130 7.57 -13.24 21.92
C THR A 130 6.95 -12.70 20.62
N VAL A 131 5.85 -13.31 20.17
CA VAL A 131 5.13 -12.97 18.93
C VAL A 131 3.65 -12.79 19.24
N LEU A 132 3.08 -11.69 18.77
CA LEU A 132 1.64 -11.47 18.75
C LEU A 132 1.09 -11.87 17.38
N ALA A 133 0.24 -12.89 17.37
CA ALA A 133 -0.46 -13.34 16.17
C ALA A 133 -1.83 -12.65 16.14
N PHE A 134 -1.92 -11.58 15.35
CA PHE A 134 -3.20 -10.95 15.08
C PHE A 134 -3.95 -11.75 14.03
N GLY A 135 -5.27 -11.89 14.20
CA GLY A 135 -6.16 -12.17 13.08
C GLY A 135 -6.08 -11.09 12.00
N SER A 136 -7.01 -11.12 11.04
CA SER A 136 -7.07 -10.11 9.98
C SER A 136 -7.31 -8.70 10.53
N VAL A 137 -6.24 -7.93 10.78
CA VAL A 137 -6.28 -6.50 11.18
C VAL A 137 -6.96 -5.63 10.12
N PHE A 138 -7.05 -6.15 8.90
CA PHE A 138 -7.64 -5.46 7.76
C PHE A 138 -8.86 -6.23 7.25
N THR A 139 -10.05 -5.82 7.66
CA THR A 139 -11.23 -6.03 6.81
C THR A 139 -11.47 -4.74 6.04
N ALA A 140 -11.82 -4.83 4.75
CA ALA A 140 -12.03 -3.66 3.92
C ALA A 140 -13.02 -2.69 4.57
N PHE A 141 -12.73 -1.38 4.50
CA PHE A 141 -13.68 -0.34 4.89
C PHE A 141 -15.02 -0.60 4.22
N TYR A 142 -16.06 -0.78 5.02
CA TYR A 142 -17.42 -0.72 4.49
C TYR A 142 -17.75 0.75 4.25
N LYS A 143 -18.49 1.06 3.19
CA LYS A 143 -18.98 2.42 2.96
C LYS A 143 -19.74 2.89 4.22
N GLY A 144 -19.15 3.86 4.92
CA GLY A 144 -19.65 4.38 6.19
C GLY A 144 -18.91 3.92 7.45
N SER A 145 -17.99 2.94 7.42
CA SER A 145 -17.25 2.50 8.62
C SER A 145 -15.92 3.25 8.80
N GLU A 146 -15.59 3.60 10.04
CA GLU A 146 -14.26 4.10 10.43
C GLU A 146 -13.22 2.98 10.57
N SER A 147 -11.94 3.40 10.63
CA SER A 147 -10.79 2.54 10.92
C SER A 147 -11.01 1.67 12.17
N TYR A 148 -10.45 0.45 12.16
CA TYR A 148 -10.43 -0.45 13.33
C TYR A 148 -9.40 -0.05 14.38
N ILE A 149 -8.66 1.01 14.11
CA ILE A 149 -7.63 1.58 14.97
C ILE A 149 -7.94 3.08 15.07
N ASP A 150 -8.31 3.52 16.26
CA ASP A 150 -8.47 4.92 16.65
C ASP A 150 -7.39 5.30 17.69
N ILE A 151 -6.15 5.37 17.20
CA ILE A 151 -5.00 5.86 17.98
C ILE A 151 -4.76 7.37 17.79
N HIS A 152 -5.62 8.05 17.02
CA HIS A 152 -5.43 9.46 16.66
C HIS A 152 -5.50 10.40 17.88
N GLU A 153 -6.19 9.98 18.94
CA GLU A 153 -6.41 10.74 20.16
C GLU A 153 -5.51 10.29 21.34
N ALA A 154 -4.39 9.60 21.06
CA ALA A 154 -3.45 9.16 22.10
C ALA A 154 -3.09 10.33 23.05
N PRO A 155 -3.26 10.20 24.38
CA PRO A 155 -2.99 11.30 25.30
C PRO A 155 -1.48 11.48 25.52
N SER A 156 -1.01 12.74 25.50
CA SER A 156 0.28 13.30 25.97
C SER A 156 1.59 12.54 25.66
N ASN A 157 1.55 11.45 24.88
CA ASN A 157 2.71 10.65 24.55
C ASN A 157 3.35 11.19 23.27
N GLN A 158 4.31 12.10 23.44
CA GLN A 158 5.02 12.75 22.34
C GLN A 158 5.67 11.76 21.37
N ARG A 159 6.10 10.58 21.85
CA ARG A 159 6.70 9.54 21.00
C ARG A 159 5.66 8.91 20.08
N ILE A 160 4.46 8.62 20.59
CA ILE A 160 3.35 8.07 19.78
C ILE A 160 2.81 9.11 18.81
N HIS A 161 2.65 10.37 19.24
CA HIS A 161 2.26 11.46 18.32
C HIS A 161 3.26 11.62 17.18
N SER A 162 4.55 11.66 17.47
CA SER A 162 5.58 11.77 16.44
C SER A 162 5.57 10.58 15.47
N LEU A 163 5.26 9.37 15.94
CA LEU A 163 5.09 8.20 15.08
C LEU A 163 3.85 8.33 14.19
N ILE A 164 2.71 8.73 14.75
CA ILE A 164 1.46 8.96 14.01
C ILE A 164 1.69 9.98 12.90
N GLU A 165 2.31 11.11 13.20
CA GLU A 165 2.67 12.15 12.22
C GLU A 165 3.54 11.58 11.09
N LYS A 166 4.52 10.74 11.42
CA LYS A 166 5.43 10.14 10.42
C LYS A 166 4.77 9.08 9.54
N ILE A 167 3.77 8.37 10.04
CA ILE A 167 3.04 7.35 9.26
C ILE A 167 1.82 7.93 8.53
N GLN A 168 1.47 9.21 8.74
CA GLN A 168 0.44 9.89 7.94
C GLN A 168 0.73 9.78 6.44
N PHE A 169 2.01 9.72 6.08
CA PHE A 169 2.45 9.47 4.72
C PHE A 169 3.79 8.73 4.70
N LEU A 170 3.77 7.56 4.06
CA LEU A 170 4.97 6.76 3.80
C LEU A 170 5.27 6.79 2.30
N PRO A 171 6.45 7.29 1.87
CA PRO A 171 6.86 7.26 0.47
C PRO A 171 6.83 5.87 -0.15
N PHE A 172 6.74 5.80 -1.47
CA PHE A 172 7.37 4.68 -2.17
C PHE A 172 8.89 4.75 -2.05
N VAL A 173 9.56 3.60 -2.17
CA VAL A 173 11.02 3.54 -2.14
C VAL A 173 11.67 4.39 -3.25
N PRO A 174 12.93 4.82 -3.06
CA PRO A 174 13.63 5.70 -4.00
C PRO A 174 13.67 5.20 -5.44
N GLU A 175 13.75 3.88 -5.66
CA GLU A 175 13.76 3.28 -7.00
C GLU A 175 12.48 3.61 -7.79
N ILE A 176 11.32 3.64 -7.12
CA ILE A 176 10.02 3.96 -7.73
C ILE A 176 9.89 5.46 -7.93
N THR A 177 10.18 6.24 -6.88
CA THR A 177 10.00 7.71 -6.94
C THR A 177 10.95 8.36 -7.93
N SER A 178 12.19 7.86 -8.02
CA SER A 178 13.16 8.33 -9.01
C SER A 178 12.73 7.99 -10.44
N ALA A 179 12.17 6.80 -10.68
CA ALA A 179 11.66 6.42 -11.99
C ALA A 179 10.50 7.33 -12.43
N GLY A 180 9.58 7.68 -11.52
CA GLY A 180 8.50 8.62 -11.82
C GLY A 180 9.01 10.02 -12.18
N LYS A 181 10.00 10.53 -11.43
CA LYS A 181 10.67 11.80 -11.72
C LYS A 181 11.41 11.77 -13.06
N GLU A 182 12.13 10.69 -13.33
CA GLU A 182 12.85 10.48 -14.59
C GLU A 182 11.89 10.51 -15.78
N PHE A 183 10.74 9.84 -15.69
CA PHE A 183 9.74 9.89 -16.76
C PHE A 183 9.19 11.30 -16.98
N ALA A 184 8.87 12.04 -15.91
CA ALA A 184 8.40 13.42 -16.03
C ALA A 184 9.46 14.33 -16.69
N LEU A 185 10.71 14.23 -16.25
CA LEU A 185 11.82 15.07 -16.71
C LEU A 185 12.36 14.71 -18.10
N GLN A 186 12.39 13.41 -18.44
CA GLN A 186 13.04 12.91 -19.65
C GLN A 186 12.07 12.43 -20.73
N THR A 187 10.83 12.10 -20.40
CA THR A 187 9.83 11.68 -21.40
C THR A 187 8.83 12.79 -21.67
N ILE A 188 8.22 13.37 -20.63
CA ILE A 188 7.21 14.42 -20.79
C ILE A 188 7.87 15.75 -21.16
N LYS A 189 8.92 16.15 -20.42
CA LYS A 189 9.75 17.35 -20.67
C LYS A 189 8.97 18.68 -20.72
N ALA A 190 7.82 18.77 -20.06
CA ALA A 190 6.97 19.95 -20.05
C ALA A 190 6.04 19.95 -18.83
N PRO A 191 5.48 21.12 -18.42
CA PRO A 191 4.36 21.14 -17.49
C PRO A 191 3.21 20.27 -18.00
N PHE A 192 2.69 19.40 -17.14
CA PHE A 192 1.68 18.43 -17.54
C PHE A 192 0.60 18.24 -16.49
N LEU A 193 -0.58 17.84 -16.97
CA LEU A 193 -1.70 17.37 -16.17
C LEU A 193 -1.59 15.85 -16.02
N CYS A 194 -1.87 15.28 -14.84
CA CYS A 194 -2.15 13.85 -14.75
C CYS A 194 -3.66 13.60 -14.68
N ALA A 195 -4.13 12.60 -15.42
CA ALA A 195 -5.47 12.05 -15.35
C ALA A 195 -5.42 10.57 -14.93
N GLN A 196 -5.93 10.25 -13.73
CA GLN A 196 -6.15 8.89 -13.27
C GLN A 196 -7.61 8.49 -13.50
N LEU A 197 -7.82 7.50 -14.38
CA LEU A 197 -9.12 7.14 -14.93
C LEU A 197 -9.37 5.64 -14.78
N ARG A 198 -10.21 5.24 -13.81
CA ARG A 198 -10.69 3.86 -13.68
C ARG A 198 -11.91 3.65 -14.56
N LEU A 199 -11.79 2.82 -15.58
CA LEU A 199 -12.77 2.62 -16.64
C LEU A 199 -13.16 1.15 -16.80
N LEU A 200 -12.35 0.18 -16.39
CA LEU A 200 -12.69 -1.26 -16.54
C LEU A 200 -13.10 -1.94 -15.24
N ASP A 201 -12.66 -1.41 -14.10
CA ASP A 201 -13.06 -1.90 -12.79
C ASP A 201 -14.59 -1.94 -12.63
N GLY A 202 -15.11 -3.03 -12.06
CA GLY A 202 -16.54 -3.30 -11.92
C GLY A 202 -17.33 -2.19 -11.21
N GLN A 203 -16.70 -1.44 -10.30
CA GLN A 203 -17.32 -0.29 -9.64
C GLN A 203 -17.47 0.92 -10.56
N PHE A 204 -16.61 1.06 -11.58
CA PHE A 204 -16.50 2.27 -12.39
C PHE A 204 -16.89 2.08 -13.86
N LYS A 205 -16.96 0.84 -14.36
CA LYS A 205 -17.18 0.51 -15.78
C LYS A 205 -18.45 1.08 -16.40
N ASN A 206 -19.47 1.37 -15.59
CA ASN A 206 -20.74 1.93 -16.06
C ASN A 206 -20.85 3.45 -15.85
N HIS A 207 -19.80 4.11 -15.39
CA HIS A 207 -19.79 5.52 -14.99
C HIS A 207 -18.76 6.36 -15.75
N TRP A 208 -18.42 5.98 -16.98
CA TRP A 208 -17.42 6.67 -17.81
C TRP A 208 -17.71 8.16 -17.99
N LYS A 209 -18.98 8.53 -18.23
CA LYS A 209 -19.35 9.94 -18.39
C LYS A 209 -18.99 10.77 -17.17
N SER A 210 -19.24 10.23 -15.96
CA SER A 210 -18.87 10.87 -14.70
C SER A 210 -17.35 10.92 -14.54
N THR A 211 -16.67 9.81 -14.84
CA THR A 211 -15.20 9.68 -14.73
C THR A 211 -14.48 10.69 -15.62
N PHE A 212 -14.94 10.89 -16.85
CA PHE A 212 -14.36 11.88 -17.77
C PHE A 212 -14.74 13.33 -17.46
N MET A 213 -15.80 13.57 -16.67
CA MET A 213 -16.34 14.92 -16.46
C MET A 213 -15.32 15.84 -15.80
N GLY A 214 -14.61 15.36 -14.77
CA GLY A 214 -13.57 16.14 -14.10
C GLY A 214 -12.42 16.50 -15.04
N LEU A 215 -12.02 15.57 -15.92
CA LEU A 215 -10.97 15.83 -16.91
C LEU A 215 -11.43 16.87 -17.93
N LYS A 216 -12.65 16.74 -18.46
CA LYS A 216 -13.24 17.70 -19.41
C LYS A 216 -13.24 19.11 -18.84
N GLN A 217 -13.80 19.29 -17.65
CA GLN A 217 -13.87 20.58 -16.98
C GLN A 217 -12.48 21.18 -16.73
N LYS A 218 -11.51 20.34 -16.33
CA LYS A 218 -10.13 20.80 -16.13
C LYS A 218 -9.47 21.25 -17.44
N LEU A 219 -9.64 20.51 -18.53
CA LEU A 219 -9.10 20.88 -19.83
C LEU A 219 -9.78 22.12 -20.43
N GLU A 220 -11.09 22.26 -20.27
CA GLU A 220 -11.85 23.46 -20.64
C GLU A 220 -11.31 24.70 -19.91
N SER A 221 -10.93 24.58 -18.63
CA SER A 221 -10.33 25.69 -17.88
C SER A 221 -8.98 26.17 -18.44
N PHE A 222 -8.26 25.32 -19.19
CA PHE A 222 -6.98 25.66 -19.80
C PHE A 222 -7.10 26.25 -21.20
N GLN A 223 -8.27 26.18 -21.85
CA GLN A 223 -8.46 26.61 -23.25
C GLN A 223 -8.11 28.10 -23.50
N HIS A 224 -8.03 28.91 -22.45
CA HIS A 224 -7.77 30.35 -22.55
C HIS A 224 -6.48 30.82 -21.86
N GLN A 225 -5.66 29.93 -21.28
CA GLN A 225 -4.63 30.32 -20.30
C GLN A 225 -3.22 29.71 -20.49
N GLY A 226 -2.91 29.00 -21.58
CA GLY A 226 -1.60 28.36 -21.69
C GLY A 226 -1.06 28.07 -23.09
N PRO A 227 0.25 27.76 -23.18
CA PRO A 227 0.86 27.27 -24.41
C PRO A 227 0.34 25.87 -24.73
N PHE A 228 -0.20 25.71 -25.94
CA PHE A 228 -0.57 24.42 -26.50
C PHE A 228 0.68 23.71 -27.09
N PRO A 229 0.71 22.37 -27.12
CA PRO A 229 -0.32 21.44 -26.63
C PRO A 229 -0.28 21.26 -25.11
N ILE A 230 -1.44 20.98 -24.51
CA ILE A 230 -1.53 20.57 -23.11
C ILE A 230 -1.00 19.13 -23.00
N HIS A 231 0.06 18.95 -22.22
CA HIS A 231 0.65 17.64 -21.97
C HIS A 231 -0.16 16.93 -20.89
N ILE A 232 -0.59 15.69 -21.16
CA ILE A 232 -1.43 14.91 -20.25
C ILE A 232 -0.82 13.53 -20.07
N PHE A 233 -0.45 13.17 -18.85
CA PHE A 233 -0.15 11.79 -18.49
C PHE A 233 -1.44 11.07 -18.12
N VAL A 234 -1.74 9.96 -18.80
CA VAL A 234 -2.96 9.17 -18.62
C VAL A 234 -2.62 7.88 -17.90
N MET A 235 -3.16 7.75 -16.70
CA MET A 235 -3.11 6.55 -15.89
C MET A 235 -4.49 5.88 -15.92
N THR A 236 -4.62 4.77 -16.64
CA THR A 236 -5.91 4.10 -16.81
C THR A 236 -5.78 2.59 -16.92
N ASP A 237 -6.80 1.88 -16.46
CA ASP A 237 -6.96 0.44 -16.68
C ASP A 237 -7.52 0.10 -18.07
N LEU A 238 -7.90 1.10 -18.89
CA LEU A 238 -8.36 0.91 -20.27
C LEU A 238 -7.16 0.81 -21.25
N PRO A 239 -6.94 -0.33 -21.92
CA PRO A 239 -5.85 -0.48 -22.88
C PRO A 239 -5.93 0.52 -24.03
N LEU A 240 -4.77 0.96 -24.53
CA LEU A 240 -4.65 1.95 -25.61
C LEU A 240 -5.47 1.60 -26.86
N GLY A 241 -5.48 0.31 -27.24
CA GLY A 241 -6.26 -0.18 -28.39
C GLY A 241 -7.77 0.05 -28.27
N ASN A 242 -8.27 0.23 -27.05
CA ASN A 242 -9.68 0.44 -26.74
C ASN A 242 -10.05 1.93 -26.57
N TRP A 243 -9.13 2.86 -26.84
CA TRP A 243 -9.43 4.29 -26.74
C TRP A 243 -10.29 4.79 -27.89
N THR A 244 -10.41 4.02 -28.98
CA THR A 244 -11.25 4.37 -30.14
C THR A 244 -12.70 4.64 -29.72
N ARG A 245 -13.27 5.76 -30.19
CA ARG A 245 -14.63 6.23 -29.83
C ARG A 245 -14.83 6.51 -28.32
N THR A 246 -13.75 6.74 -27.59
CA THR A 246 -13.78 7.26 -26.22
C THR A 246 -13.28 8.69 -26.17
N TYR A 247 -13.48 9.38 -25.05
CA TYR A 247 -12.94 10.73 -24.87
C TYR A 247 -11.40 10.77 -24.94
N LEU A 248 -10.71 9.71 -24.49
CA LEU A 248 -9.25 9.58 -24.66
C LEU A 248 -8.86 9.48 -26.13
N GLY A 249 -9.65 8.77 -26.94
CA GLY A 249 -9.46 8.70 -28.38
C GLY A 249 -9.71 10.04 -29.07
N ASP A 250 -10.67 10.83 -28.59
CA ASP A 250 -10.92 12.18 -29.11
C ASP A 250 -9.74 13.12 -28.82
N LEU A 251 -9.21 13.10 -27.59
CA LEU A 251 -8.00 13.85 -27.20
C LEU A 251 -6.77 13.40 -27.99
N ALA A 252 -6.59 12.09 -28.20
CA ALA A 252 -5.45 11.56 -28.94
C ALA A 252 -5.43 11.98 -30.42
N ARG A 253 -6.60 12.23 -31.02
CA ARG A 253 -6.70 12.71 -32.41
C ARG A 253 -6.36 14.19 -32.56
N ASP A 254 -6.59 15.00 -31.54
CA ASP A 254 -6.31 16.44 -31.55
C ASP A 254 -4.89 16.73 -31.01
N SER A 255 -3.88 16.26 -31.75
CA SER A 255 -2.47 16.40 -31.36
C SER A 255 -1.95 17.85 -31.32
N GLY A 256 -2.67 18.79 -31.94
CA GLY A 256 -2.36 20.22 -31.89
C GLY A 256 -2.75 20.84 -30.56
N ALA A 257 -3.85 20.38 -29.96
CA ALA A 257 -4.31 20.84 -28.66
C ALA A 257 -3.78 20.00 -27.49
N PHE A 258 -3.56 18.70 -27.68
CA PHE A 258 -3.22 17.78 -26.59
C PHE A 258 -2.08 16.82 -26.96
N LYS A 259 -1.21 16.54 -25.99
CA LYS A 259 -0.18 15.51 -26.11
C LYS A 259 -0.34 14.50 -24.98
N LEU A 260 -0.78 13.29 -25.31
CA LEU A 260 -1.03 12.22 -24.35
C LEU A 260 0.23 11.37 -24.13
N PHE A 261 0.52 11.07 -22.87
CA PHE A 261 1.57 10.16 -22.43
C PHE A 261 0.95 9.04 -21.62
N SER A 262 1.50 7.84 -21.74
CA SER A 262 1.16 6.69 -20.90
C SER A 262 2.41 5.85 -20.67
N LEU A 263 2.38 5.01 -19.64
CA LEU A 263 3.43 4.05 -19.31
C LEU A 263 2.83 2.64 -19.38
N ARG A 264 3.56 1.71 -19.99
CA ARG A 264 3.15 0.31 -20.23
C ARG A 264 4.11 -0.66 -19.54
N GLU A 265 3.65 -1.88 -19.32
CA GLU A 265 4.46 -2.92 -18.65
C GLU A 265 5.74 -3.27 -19.41
N ASP A 266 5.72 -3.19 -20.75
CA ASP A 266 6.85 -3.50 -21.62
C ASP A 266 7.87 -2.36 -21.74
N ASP A 267 7.56 -1.17 -21.22
CA ASP A 267 8.45 -0.03 -21.31
C ASP A 267 9.73 -0.26 -20.47
N GLU A 268 10.87 0.16 -21.04
CA GLU A 268 12.18 -0.12 -20.46
C GLU A 268 12.33 0.40 -19.02
N LEU A 269 11.76 1.56 -18.72
CA LEU A 269 11.76 2.15 -17.38
C LEU A 269 11.16 1.21 -16.33
N VAL A 270 10.03 0.56 -16.64
CA VAL A 270 9.36 -0.39 -15.73
C VAL A 270 10.27 -1.58 -15.47
N ARG A 271 10.86 -2.13 -16.54
CA ARG A 271 11.78 -3.28 -16.46
C ARG A 271 13.07 -2.95 -15.69
N ILE A 272 13.63 -1.76 -15.86
CA ILE A 272 14.83 -1.32 -15.12
C ILE A 272 14.49 -1.11 -13.65
N THR A 273 13.40 -0.41 -13.36
CA THR A 273 12.94 -0.18 -11.98
C THR A 273 12.70 -1.50 -11.24
N ALA A 274 12.07 -2.45 -11.93
CA ALA A 274 11.91 -3.82 -11.47
C ALA A 274 13.23 -4.50 -11.05
N LYS A 275 14.25 -4.42 -11.91
CA LYS A 275 15.58 -4.98 -11.60
C LYS A 275 16.23 -4.28 -10.42
N ASN A 276 16.11 -2.96 -10.34
CA ASN A 276 16.70 -2.15 -9.26
C ASN A 276 16.07 -2.49 -7.92
N LEU A 277 14.73 -2.59 -7.86
CA LEU A 277 13.99 -3.02 -6.67
C LEU A 277 14.41 -4.40 -6.19
N ALA A 278 14.50 -5.36 -7.12
CA ALA A 278 14.98 -6.70 -6.81
C ALA A 278 16.43 -6.72 -6.30
N ALA A 279 17.29 -5.82 -6.79
CA ALA A 279 18.66 -5.69 -6.31
C ALA A 279 18.74 -5.02 -4.94
N ALA A 280 17.93 -3.99 -4.67
CA ALA A 280 17.83 -3.32 -3.38
C ALA A 280 17.30 -4.28 -2.30
N GLY A 281 16.22 -5.01 -2.60
CA GLY A 281 15.69 -6.05 -1.70
C GLY A 281 16.68 -7.18 -1.42
N ARG A 282 17.53 -7.54 -2.40
CA ARG A 282 18.65 -8.48 -2.19
C ARG A 282 19.74 -7.90 -1.31
N ARG A 283 20.14 -6.64 -1.48
CA ARG A 283 21.13 -5.99 -0.62
C ARG A 283 20.67 -5.92 0.83
N ASN A 284 19.40 -5.57 1.06
CA ASN A 284 18.83 -5.53 2.41
C ASN A 284 18.77 -6.92 3.04
N PHE A 285 18.34 -7.93 2.26
CA PHE A 285 18.34 -9.32 2.72
C PHE A 285 19.75 -9.85 3.01
N LEU A 286 20.72 -9.62 2.12
CA LEU A 286 22.11 -10.03 2.32
C LEU A 286 22.76 -9.29 3.48
N SER A 287 22.45 -8.02 3.71
CA SER A 287 22.94 -7.27 4.87
C SER A 287 22.37 -7.81 6.18
N ALA A 288 21.09 -8.17 6.20
CA ALA A 288 20.47 -8.84 7.34
C ALA A 288 21.02 -10.27 7.53
N SER A 289 21.31 -10.95 6.43
CA SER A 289 21.87 -12.30 6.43
C SER A 289 23.34 -12.33 6.81
N LYS A 290 24.14 -11.30 6.56
CA LYS A 290 25.57 -11.24 6.99
C LYS A 290 25.76 -11.24 8.52
N LEU A 291 24.70 -10.98 9.28
CA LEU A 291 24.69 -11.22 10.74
C LEU A 291 24.66 -12.73 11.08
N PHE A 292 24.45 -13.60 10.09
CA PHE A 292 24.29 -15.05 10.22
C PHE A 292 25.08 -15.76 9.11
N ASP A 293 26.22 -16.33 9.48
CA ASP A 293 27.18 -16.96 8.56
C ASP A 293 26.51 -18.06 7.70
N GLY A 294 26.69 -18.02 6.37
CA GLY A 294 26.44 -19.18 5.50
C GLY A 294 25.37 -19.10 4.39
N PHE A 295 24.74 -17.95 4.13
CA PHE A 295 23.70 -17.87 3.07
C PHE A 295 24.20 -17.08 1.83
N GLU A 296 24.41 -17.79 0.72
CA GLU A 296 24.67 -17.21 -0.61
C GLU A 296 23.51 -17.55 -1.56
N GLN A 297 22.59 -16.61 -1.76
CA GLN A 297 21.37 -16.90 -2.50
C GLN A 297 21.34 -16.34 -3.93
N HIS A 298 21.14 -17.24 -4.90
CA HIS A 298 20.92 -17.00 -6.34
C HIS A 298 19.43 -17.14 -6.74
N CYS A 299 18.51 -16.52 -5.99
CA CYS A 299 17.10 -16.51 -6.38
C CYS A 299 16.84 -15.45 -7.46
N HIS A 300 16.24 -15.85 -8.58
CA HIS A 300 15.66 -14.91 -9.54
C HIS A 300 14.34 -14.34 -8.97
N PRO A 301 14.16 -13.00 -8.96
CA PRO A 301 12.91 -12.40 -8.51
C PRO A 301 11.78 -12.87 -9.43
N ARG A 302 10.83 -13.65 -8.89
CA ARG A 302 9.59 -13.98 -9.57
C ARG A 302 8.48 -13.09 -9.05
N LEU A 303 7.83 -12.40 -9.99
CA LEU A 303 6.81 -11.36 -9.81
C LEU A 303 7.22 -10.28 -8.80
N LEU A 304 7.69 -9.17 -9.36
CA LEU A 304 7.67 -7.95 -8.59
C LEU A 304 6.21 -7.46 -8.46
N PRO A 305 5.89 -6.67 -7.42
CA PRO A 305 4.59 -6.01 -7.25
C PRO A 305 4.15 -5.24 -8.50
N ASP A 306 2.96 -4.64 -8.50
CA ASP A 306 2.47 -3.76 -9.56
C ASP A 306 3.35 -2.49 -9.70
N ILE A 307 4.60 -2.65 -10.13
CA ILE A 307 5.60 -1.58 -10.25
C ILE A 307 5.11 -0.53 -11.23
N LEU A 308 4.45 -0.97 -12.30
CA LEU A 308 3.83 -0.05 -13.25
C LEU A 308 2.89 0.93 -12.53
N LEU A 309 2.02 0.42 -11.65
CA LEU A 309 1.08 1.23 -10.89
C LEU A 309 1.82 2.25 -10.02
N TYR A 310 2.80 1.81 -9.23
CA TYR A 310 3.54 2.69 -8.34
C TYR A 310 4.37 3.76 -9.09
N ILE A 311 4.95 3.42 -10.24
CA ILE A 311 5.62 4.40 -11.09
C ILE A 311 4.60 5.40 -11.65
N GLN A 312 3.45 4.95 -12.15
CA GLN A 312 2.39 5.83 -12.66
C GLN A 312 1.88 6.80 -11.59
N GLU A 313 1.67 6.31 -10.37
CA GLU A 313 1.33 7.14 -9.21
C GLU A 313 2.41 8.20 -8.92
N SER A 314 3.69 7.79 -8.96
CA SER A 314 4.81 8.72 -8.80
C SER A 314 4.95 9.73 -9.95
N ILE A 315 4.57 9.38 -11.19
CA ILE A 315 4.52 10.34 -12.30
C ILE A 315 3.40 11.35 -12.05
N CYS A 316 2.22 10.89 -11.64
CA CYS A 316 1.08 11.73 -11.38
C CYS A 316 1.27 12.70 -10.21
N SER A 317 2.04 12.31 -9.19
CA SER A 317 2.41 13.22 -8.12
C SER A 317 3.29 14.38 -8.62
N CYS A 318 4.02 14.22 -9.73
CA CYS A 318 4.87 15.24 -10.34
C CYS A 318 4.12 16.19 -11.31
N ALA A 319 2.82 15.98 -11.55
CA ALA A 319 2.06 16.75 -12.53
C ALA A 319 1.84 18.22 -12.10
N SER A 320 2.55 19.15 -12.73
CA SER A 320 2.59 20.56 -12.35
C SER A 320 1.36 21.37 -12.77
N LEU A 321 0.62 20.96 -13.82
CA LEU A 321 -0.65 21.60 -14.20
C LEU A 321 -1.82 21.11 -13.33
N GLY A 322 -1.60 20.07 -12.53
CA GLY A 322 -2.58 19.53 -11.60
C GLY A 322 -2.83 18.04 -11.78
N PHE A 323 -3.81 17.55 -11.03
CA PHE A 323 -4.21 16.15 -11.01
C PHE A 323 -5.74 16.05 -11.09
N VAL A 324 -6.23 15.08 -11.85
CA VAL A 324 -7.64 14.68 -11.89
C VAL A 324 -7.71 13.18 -11.62
N GLY A 325 -8.29 12.80 -10.49
CA GLY A 325 -8.49 11.40 -10.11
C GLY A 325 -9.93 10.93 -10.28
N THR A 326 -10.11 9.61 -10.41
CA THR A 326 -11.45 9.01 -10.37
C THR A 326 -11.99 9.05 -8.95
N ALA A 327 -13.16 9.67 -8.75
CA ALA A 327 -13.78 9.80 -7.43
C ALA A 327 -14.01 8.43 -6.77
N GLY A 328 -13.52 8.27 -5.54
CA GLY A 328 -13.60 7.01 -4.78
C GLY A 328 -12.56 5.95 -5.17
N SER A 329 -11.54 6.32 -5.95
CA SER A 329 -10.38 5.46 -6.22
C SER A 329 -9.32 5.68 -5.14
N THR A 330 -8.92 4.61 -4.44
CA THR A 330 -7.82 4.65 -3.45
C THR A 330 -6.48 5.05 -4.08
N ILE A 331 -6.28 4.74 -5.37
CA ILE A 331 -5.12 5.19 -6.15
C ILE A 331 -5.11 6.73 -6.26
N ALA A 332 -6.28 7.35 -6.49
CA ALA A 332 -6.36 8.80 -6.55
C ALA A 332 -6.07 9.45 -5.20
N GLU A 333 -6.57 8.87 -4.10
CA GLU A 333 -6.29 9.30 -2.73
C GLU A 333 -4.79 9.21 -2.41
N SER A 334 -4.13 8.12 -2.81
CA SER A 334 -2.68 7.93 -2.69
C SER A 334 -1.90 9.04 -3.41
N ILE A 335 -2.26 9.34 -4.67
CA ILE A 335 -1.63 10.41 -5.47
C ILE A 335 -1.82 11.78 -4.81
N GLU A 336 -3.02 12.10 -4.33
CA GLU A 336 -3.28 13.36 -3.62
C GLU A 336 -2.43 13.48 -2.36
N LEU A 337 -2.28 12.38 -1.61
CA LEU A 337 -1.44 12.34 -0.42
C LEU A 337 0.04 12.60 -0.76
N MET A 338 0.56 11.98 -1.83
CA MET A 338 1.92 12.22 -2.34
C MET A 338 2.14 13.68 -2.74
N ARG A 339 1.15 14.28 -3.42
CA ARG A 339 1.21 15.69 -3.86
C ARG A 339 1.20 16.65 -2.67
N LYS A 340 0.42 16.36 -1.63
CA LYS A 340 0.33 17.19 -0.42
C LYS A 340 1.65 17.22 0.37
N HIS A 341 2.39 16.10 0.39
CA HIS A 341 3.62 15.96 1.17
C HIS A 341 4.90 16.28 0.40
N GLY A 342 4.80 16.87 -0.79
CA GLY A 342 5.94 17.50 -1.45
C GLY A 342 7.06 16.56 -1.87
N GLN A 343 6.76 15.30 -2.20
CA GLN A 343 7.76 14.41 -2.84
C GLN A 343 8.28 14.92 -4.19
N THR A 344 7.71 16.01 -4.67
CA THR A 344 7.73 16.46 -6.06
C THR A 344 8.14 17.92 -6.21
N GLY A 345 9.11 18.37 -5.41
CA GLY A 345 10.00 19.44 -5.86
C GLY A 345 10.81 18.93 -7.06
N LEU A 346 10.52 19.46 -8.26
CA LEU A 346 11.44 19.46 -9.40
C LEU A 346 12.43 20.63 -9.30
N ASP A 347 12.70 21.09 -8.07
CA ASP A 347 13.58 22.21 -7.76
C ASP A 347 15.03 21.74 -7.56
#